data_AF-A0A1H0MBC5-F1
#
_entry.id   AF-A0A1H0MBC5-F1
#
_cell.length_a   1.000
_cell.length_b   1.000
_cell.length_c   1.000
_cell.angle_alpha   90.00
_cell.angle_beta   90.00
_cell.angle_gamma   90.00
#
_symmetry.space_group_name_H-M   'P 1'
#
loop_
_entity.id
_entity.type
_entity.pdbx_description
1 polymer ?
#
loop_
_entity_poly.entity_id
_entity_poly.type
_entity_poly.pdbx_seq_one_letter_code
_entity_poly.pdbx_strand_id
1 'polypeptide(L)'
;MNYYIASLKHTDRDDEHIAFWGRFHRGYTPVIGTYTGLYCYGEAVELNAGHDYIAVPAPVVELLLSPEPYYRPGGRFYDQRGPVVTNTRTNWNALIAFSLTHGRTHKPKPKPFPGQCRAIYTE
;
A
#
# COMPACT_ATOMS: atom_id res chain seq x y z
N MET A 1 4.99 14.76 -10.12
CA MET A 1 5.18 13.44 -9.48
C MET A 1 4.11 13.29 -8.41
N ASN A 2 3.34 12.21 -8.46
CA ASN A 2 2.32 11.91 -7.45
C ASN A 2 2.77 10.76 -6.56
N TYR A 3 2.19 10.69 -5.36
CA TYR A 3 2.57 9.73 -4.33
C TYR A 3 1.35 8.98 -3.82
N TYR A 4 1.51 7.68 -3.60
CA TYR A 4 0.62 6.91 -2.75
C TYR A 4 1.20 6.88 -1.33
N ILE A 5 0.30 6.82 -0.34
CA ILE A 5 0.69 6.81 1.06
C ILE A 5 0.44 5.40 1.61
N ALA A 6 1.50 4.61 1.73
CA ALA A 6 1.41 3.26 2.28
C ALA A 6 1.29 3.34 3.82
N SER A 7 0.33 2.62 4.38
CA SER A 7 0.06 2.62 5.81
C SER A 7 0.91 1.57 6.53
N LEU A 8 1.72 2.00 7.49
CA LEU A 8 2.46 1.11 8.40
C LEU A 8 1.57 0.68 9.58
N LYS A 9 0.56 1.48 9.92
CA LYS A 9 -0.33 1.26 11.07
C LYS A 9 -1.53 0.37 10.74
N HIS A 10 -2.07 0.50 9.53
CA HIS A 10 -3.22 -0.28 9.06
C HIS A 10 -2.78 -1.43 8.13
N THR A 11 -1.54 -1.87 8.27
CA THR A 11 -1.05 -3.11 7.67
C THR A 11 -0.24 -3.85 8.71
N ASP A 12 -0.86 -4.88 9.29
CA ASP A 12 -0.27 -5.77 10.27
C ASP A 12 0.13 -7.12 9.62
N ARG A 13 0.75 -7.99 10.41
CA ARG A 13 1.20 -9.32 10.04
C ARG A 13 0.09 -10.27 9.58
N ASP A 14 -1.17 -9.89 9.78
CA ASP A 14 -2.35 -10.68 9.42
C ASP A 14 -3.01 -10.20 8.12
N ASP A 15 -2.55 -9.06 7.58
CA ASP A 15 -3.08 -8.49 6.34
C ASP A 15 -2.28 -9.03 5.15
N GLU A 16 -2.95 -9.66 4.17
CA GLU A 16 -2.29 -10.19 2.97
C GLU A 16 -1.83 -9.09 2.00
N HIS A 17 -2.42 -7.89 2.10
CA HIS A 17 -2.18 -6.78 1.20
C HIS A 17 -1.93 -5.49 1.97
N ILE A 18 -1.09 -4.63 1.41
CA ILE A 18 -0.74 -3.33 2.00
C ILE A 18 -1.90 -2.36 1.80
N ALA A 19 -2.31 -1.70 2.88
CA ALA A 19 -3.32 -0.66 2.86
C ALA A 19 -2.68 0.70 2.53
N PHE A 20 -3.38 1.47 1.69
CA PHE A 20 -2.98 2.81 1.29
C PHE A 20 -4.01 3.83 1.74
N TRP A 21 -3.57 5.05 2.04
CA TRP A 21 -4.45 6.16 2.41
C TRP A 21 -5.41 6.47 1.26
N GLY A 22 -6.70 6.58 1.57
CA GLY A 22 -7.75 6.84 0.60
C GLY A 22 -7.73 8.28 0.11
N ARG A 23 -8.50 8.57 -0.94
CA ARG A 23 -8.65 9.92 -1.51
C ARG A 23 -9.16 10.95 -0.51
N PHE A 24 -8.85 12.22 -0.73
CA PHE A 24 -9.30 13.36 0.09
C PHE A 24 -8.95 13.24 1.58
N HIS A 25 -7.80 12.63 1.90
CA HIS A 25 -7.30 12.44 3.27
C HIS A 25 -8.24 11.58 4.15
N ARG A 26 -8.91 10.58 3.57
CA ARG A 26 -9.95 9.79 4.28
C ARG A 26 -9.85 8.30 4.01
N GLY A 27 -9.83 7.55 5.11
CA GLY A 27 -9.92 6.09 5.11
C GLY A 27 -8.68 5.41 4.52
N TYR A 28 -8.74 4.09 4.44
CA TYR A 28 -7.69 3.28 3.85
C TYR A 28 -8.31 2.28 2.87
N THR A 29 -7.55 1.91 1.86
CA THR A 29 -7.93 0.83 0.93
C THR A 29 -6.71 0.01 0.53
N PRO A 30 -6.81 -1.32 0.51
CA PRO A 30 -5.75 -2.19 -0.04
C PRO A 30 -5.74 -2.22 -1.56
N VAL A 31 -6.84 -1.81 -2.20
CA VAL A 31 -7.00 -1.78 -3.65
C VAL A 31 -6.45 -0.47 -4.20
N ILE A 32 -5.57 -0.55 -5.19
CA ILE A 32 -5.01 0.60 -5.90
C ILE A 32 -5.92 0.98 -7.06
N GLY A 33 -6.47 2.20 -7.02
CA GLY A 33 -7.36 2.71 -8.06
C GLY A 33 -8.22 3.88 -7.59
N THR A 34 -9.51 3.86 -7.96
CA THR A 34 -10.45 4.98 -7.84
C THR A 34 -10.60 5.56 -6.42
N TYR A 35 -10.40 4.75 -5.38
CA TYR A 35 -10.58 5.17 -3.98
C TYR A 35 -9.26 5.44 -3.26
N THR A 36 -8.13 5.05 -3.85
CA THR A 36 -6.80 5.32 -3.30
C THR A 36 -6.42 6.77 -3.54
N GLY A 37 -5.82 7.41 -2.53
CA GLY A 37 -5.37 8.78 -2.68
C GLY A 37 -4.08 8.87 -3.49
N LEU A 38 -4.07 9.80 -4.46
CA LEU A 38 -2.87 10.24 -5.17
C LEU A 38 -2.57 11.66 -4.74
N TYR A 39 -1.43 11.84 -4.10
CA TYR A 39 -1.08 13.09 -3.43
C TYR A 39 0.04 13.81 -4.17
N CYS A 40 -0.05 15.14 -4.21
CA CYS A 40 1.07 15.94 -4.69
C CYS A 40 2.23 15.92 -3.68
N TYR A 41 3.40 16.45 -4.06
CA TYR A 41 4.59 16.41 -3.20
C TYR A 41 4.38 17.07 -1.83
N GLY A 42 3.72 18.23 -1.76
CA GLY A 42 3.49 18.94 -0.48
C GLY A 42 2.68 18.11 0.49
N GLU A 43 1.53 17.59 0.04
CA GLU A 43 0.69 16.69 0.84
C GLU A 43 1.43 15.40 1.21
N ALA A 44 2.23 14.86 0.29
CA ALA A 44 3.01 13.66 0.52
C ALA A 44 4.07 13.84 1.61
N VAL A 45 4.69 15.03 1.72
CA VAL A 45 5.63 15.36 2.80
C VAL A 45 4.93 15.38 4.15
N GLU A 46 3.73 15.97 4.22
CA GLU A 46 2.91 15.97 5.44
C GLU A 46 2.49 14.55 5.82
N LEU A 47 2.20 13.71 4.82
CA LEU A 47 1.79 12.31 4.95
C LEU A 47 2.98 11.33 4.87
N ASN A 48 4.15 11.67 5.43
CA ASN A 48 5.34 10.79 5.44
C ASN A 48 6.06 10.69 6.79
N ALA A 49 5.32 10.60 7.90
CA ALA A 49 5.92 10.58 9.24
C ALA A 49 6.84 9.36 9.50
N GLY A 50 6.68 8.26 8.75
CA GLY A 50 7.53 7.07 8.85
C GLY A 50 7.22 6.14 10.03
N HIS A 51 6.28 6.49 10.91
CA HIS A 51 5.75 5.58 11.94
C HIS A 51 4.36 5.05 11.58
N ASP A 52 3.45 5.92 11.14
CA ASP A 52 2.09 5.54 10.75
C ASP A 52 1.97 5.29 9.23
N TYR A 53 2.74 6.01 8.42
CA TYR A 53 2.69 5.94 6.96
C TYR A 53 3.98 6.42 6.29
N ILE A 54 4.17 6.00 5.04
CA ILE A 54 5.25 6.46 4.16
C ILE A 54 4.69 6.90 2.80
N ALA A 55 5.22 7.99 2.27
CA ALA A 55 4.88 8.45 0.93
C ALA A 55 5.81 7.81 -0.11
N VAL A 56 5.23 7.15 -1.11
CA VAL A 56 5.95 6.40 -2.14
C VAL A 56 5.57 6.93 -3.52
N PRO A 57 6.54 7.19 -4.43
CA PRO A 57 6.22 7.60 -5.79
C PRO A 57 5.27 6.61 -6.48
N ALA A 58 4.25 7.13 -7.15
CA ALA A 58 3.26 6.30 -7.83
C ALA A 58 3.86 5.23 -8.78
N PRO A 59 4.87 5.55 -9.62
CA PRO A 59 5.50 4.56 -10.49
C PRO A 59 6.12 3.37 -9.74
N VAL A 60 6.61 3.58 -8.52
CA VAL A 60 7.19 2.50 -7.70
C VAL A 60 6.10 1.57 -7.19
N VAL A 61 4.96 2.11 -6.78
CA VAL A 61 3.81 1.31 -6.33
C VAL A 61 3.21 0.55 -7.50
N GLU A 62 3.09 1.19 -8.67
CA GLU A 62 2.58 0.59 -9.90
C GLU A 62 3.40 -0.63 -10.34
N LEU A 63 4.73 -0.60 -10.16
CA LEU A 63 5.61 -1.74 -10.44
C LEU A 63 5.44 -2.94 -9.49
N LEU A 64 4.81 -2.74 -8.33
CA LEU A 64 4.59 -3.77 -7.31
C LEU A 64 3.17 -4.32 -7.32
N LEU A 65 2.33 -3.88 -8.26
CA LEU A 65 0.95 -4.30 -8.36
C LEU A 65 0.86 -5.80 -8.70
N SER A 66 0.07 -6.49 -7.89
CA SER A 66 -0.47 -7.80 -8.22
C SER A 66 -1.90 -7.61 -8.76
N PRO A 67 -2.40 -8.51 -9.63
CA PRO A 67 -3.77 -8.48 -10.13
C PRO A 67 -4.82 -8.47 -9.01
N GLU A 68 -6.10 -8.32 -9.38
CA GLU A 68 -7.21 -8.35 -8.42
C GLU A 68 -7.20 -9.68 -7.63
N PRO A 69 -7.21 -9.63 -6.28
CA PRO A 69 -7.22 -10.82 -5.45
C PRO A 69 -8.62 -11.43 -5.34
N TYR A 70 -8.67 -12.76 -5.34
CA TYR A 70 -9.87 -13.57 -5.10
C TYR A 70 -9.66 -14.53 -3.94
N TYR A 71 -10.64 -14.72 -3.04
CA TYR A 71 -10.53 -15.76 -2.00
C TYR A 71 -10.98 -17.15 -2.49
N ARG A 72 -11.66 -17.20 -3.64
CA ARG A 72 -12.03 -18.40 -4.41
C ARG A 72 -12.38 -18.00 -5.84
N PRO A 73 -12.42 -18.92 -6.82
CA PRO A 73 -12.87 -18.60 -8.17
C PRO A 73 -14.23 -17.88 -8.18
N GLY A 74 -14.29 -16.68 -8.76
CA GLY A 74 -15.48 -15.82 -8.79
C GLY A 74 -15.84 -15.12 -7.46
N GLY A 75 -15.14 -15.42 -6.36
CA GLY A 75 -15.32 -14.79 -5.05
C GLY A 75 -14.25 -13.74 -4.78
N ARG A 76 -14.61 -12.45 -4.92
CA ARG A 76 -13.69 -11.32 -4.73
C ARG A 76 -13.21 -11.21 -3.29
N PHE A 77 -11.93 -10.92 -3.10
CA PHE A 77 -11.35 -10.71 -1.77
C PHE A 77 -11.81 -9.39 -1.14
N TYR A 78 -11.98 -8.35 -1.97
CA TYR A 78 -12.45 -7.03 -1.55
C TYR A 78 -13.71 -6.62 -2.31
N ASP A 79 -14.51 -5.72 -1.72
CA ASP A 79 -15.69 -5.15 -2.38
C ASP A 79 -15.31 -4.26 -3.57
N GLN A 80 -14.15 -3.61 -3.47
CA GLN A 80 -13.54 -2.79 -4.51
C GLN A 80 -12.81 -3.66 -5.54
N ARG A 81 -12.92 -3.28 -6.82
CA ARG A 81 -12.21 -3.94 -7.92
C ARG A 81 -10.87 -3.27 -8.17
N GLY A 82 -9.88 -4.08 -8.56
CA GLY A 82 -8.57 -3.58 -8.97
C GLY A 82 -7.39 -4.29 -8.32
N PRO A 83 -6.18 -3.90 -8.73
CA PRO A 83 -4.94 -4.50 -8.27
C PRO A 83 -4.62 -4.09 -6.83
N VAL A 84 -3.67 -4.82 -6.24
CA VAL A 84 -3.23 -4.66 -4.84
C VAL A 84 -1.71 -4.75 -4.75
N VAL A 85 -1.13 -4.33 -3.63
CA VAL A 85 0.28 -4.62 -3.32
C VAL A 85 0.33 -5.67 -2.21
N THR A 86 0.99 -6.80 -2.45
CA THR A 86 1.10 -7.86 -1.44
C THR A 86 1.95 -7.43 -0.25
N ASN A 87 1.54 -7.81 0.96
CA ASN A 87 2.22 -7.48 2.21
C ASN A 87 3.45 -8.37 2.46
N THR A 88 4.44 -8.29 1.56
CA THR A 88 5.68 -9.07 1.66
C THR A 88 6.83 -8.19 2.15
N ARG A 89 7.86 -8.84 2.73
CA ARG A 89 9.09 -8.15 3.11
C ARG A 89 9.77 -7.49 1.91
N THR A 90 9.76 -8.17 0.75
CA THR A 90 10.33 -7.66 -0.49
C THR A 90 9.64 -6.36 -0.94
N ASN A 91 8.31 -6.34 -0.95
CA ASN A 91 7.56 -5.14 -1.33
C ASN A 91 7.79 -4.01 -0.34
N TRP A 92 7.74 -4.28 0.97
CA TRP A 92 8.06 -3.26 1.98
C TRP A 92 9.46 -2.67 1.82
N ASN A 93 10.46 -3.51 1.53
CA ASN A 93 11.82 -3.04 1.29
C ASN A 93 11.88 -2.10 0.06
N ALA A 94 11.20 -2.45 -1.04
CA ALA A 94 11.12 -1.59 -2.22
C ALA A 94 10.41 -0.26 -1.90
N LEU A 95 9.24 -0.31 -1.26
CA LEU A 95 8.50 0.89 -0.86
C LEU A 95 9.35 1.80 0.03
N ILE A 96 10.02 1.25 1.04
CA ILE A 96 10.86 2.03 1.97
C ILE A 96 12.08 2.62 1.26
N ALA A 97 12.73 1.86 0.36
CA ALA A 97 13.92 2.32 -0.35
C ALA A 97 13.64 3.55 -1.24
N PHE A 98 12.47 3.60 -1.88
CA PHE A 98 12.10 4.69 -2.79
C PHE A 98 11.16 5.74 -2.18
N SER A 99 10.65 5.49 -0.97
CA SER A 99 9.80 6.44 -0.27
C SER A 99 10.52 7.76 0.04
N LEU A 100 9.74 8.84 0.14
CA LEU A 100 10.25 10.17 0.44
C LEU A 100 11.06 10.18 1.75
N THR A 101 12.16 10.94 1.75
CA THR A 101 12.91 11.22 2.99
C THR A 101 12.37 12.46 3.70
N HIS A 102 11.93 13.48 2.97
CA HIS A 102 11.33 14.69 3.55
C HIS A 102 10.05 14.37 4.31
N GLY A 103 9.88 14.95 5.50
CA GLY A 103 8.77 14.67 6.41
C GLY A 103 8.95 13.42 7.29
N ARG A 104 9.96 12.59 7.02
CA ARG A 104 10.24 11.38 7.79
C ARG A 104 10.92 11.71 9.11
N THR A 105 10.20 11.51 10.21
CA THR A 105 10.73 11.67 11.57
C THR A 105 11.09 10.35 12.23
N HIS A 106 10.53 9.23 11.74
CA HIS A 106 10.79 7.89 12.28
C HIS A 106 11.25 6.91 11.20
N LYS A 107 12.03 5.91 11.63
CA LYS A 107 12.39 4.79 10.76
C LYS A 107 11.16 3.88 10.56
N PRO A 108 10.75 3.59 9.31
CA PRO A 108 9.66 2.66 9.01
C PRO A 108 9.89 1.28 9.60
N LYS A 109 8.84 0.73 10.22
CA LYS A 109 8.82 -0.60 10.83
C LYS A 109 7.57 -1.36 10.38
N PRO A 110 7.51 -1.81 9.12
CA PRO A 110 6.37 -2.56 8.61
C PRO A 110 6.26 -3.92 9.30
N LYS A 111 5.07 -4.53 9.20
CA LYS A 111 4.81 -5.89 9.69
C LYS A 111 4.41 -6.79 8.52
N PRO A 112 5.39 -7.37 7.80
CA PRO A 112 5.12 -8.26 6.68
C PRO A 112 4.26 -9.47 7.08
N PHE A 113 3.36 -9.88 6.20
CA PHE A 113 2.59 -11.11 6.34
C PHE A 113 3.51 -12.33 6.26
N PRO A 114 3.56 -13.19 7.28
CA PRO A 114 4.48 -14.34 7.32
C PRO A 114 3.89 -15.61 6.70
N GLY A 115 2.59 -15.63 6.41
CA GLY A 115 1.86 -16.83 5.96
C GLY A 115 1.87 -17.02 4.45
N GLN A 116 1.26 -18.12 4.02
CA GLN A 116 0.89 -18.33 2.62
C GLN A 116 -0.36 -17.47 2.30
N CYS A 117 -0.28 -16.69 1.23
CA CYS A 117 -1.40 -15.88 0.75
C CYS A 117 -2.61 -16.80 0.46
N ARG A 118 -3.80 -16.44 0.95
CA ARG A 118 -5.05 -17.13 0.62
C ARG A 118 -5.63 -16.59 -0.67
N ALA A 119 -5.25 -15.36 -1.05
CA ALA A 119 -5.62 -14.77 -2.31
C ALA A 119 -5.10 -15.59 -3.50
N ILE A 120 -6.01 -15.85 -4.43
CA ILE A 120 -5.74 -16.35 -5.77
C ILE A 120 -5.69 -15.13 -6.69
N TYR A 121 -4.61 -15.01 -7.44
CA TYR A 121 -4.45 -13.99 -8.48
C TYR A 121 -4.66 -14.66 -9.83
N THR A 122 -5.55 -14.08 -10.64
CA THR A 122 -5.77 -14.51 -12.02
C THR A 122 -5.16 -13.46 -12.93
N GLU A 123 -4.32 -13.90 -13.87
CA GLU A 123 -3.74 -13.04 -14.92
C GLU A 123 -4.80 -12.43 -15.84
#